data_AF-A0A7Y0DUY7-F1
#
_entry.id   AF-A0A7Y0DUY7-F1
#
_cell.length_a   1.000
_cell.length_b   1.000
_cell.length_c   1.000
_cell.angle_alpha   90.00
_cell.angle_beta   90.00
_cell.angle_gamma   90.00
#
_symmetry.space_group_name_H-M   'P 1'
#
loop_
_entity.id
_entity.type
_entity.pdbx_description
1 polymer ?
#
loop_
_entity_poly.entity_id
_entity_poly.type
_entity_poly.pdbx_seq_one_letter_code
_entity_poly.pdbx_strand_id
1 'polypeptide(L)' 'MNSEICYRFQSGQIANRFLNELKHWPVAQVKTKLLNGGSDVKVNYQFDSTGFDYTCAELDELAAKHAGEEVN' A
#
# COMPACT_ATOMS: atom_id res chain seq x y z
N MET A 1 6.84 -15.41 0.07
CA MET A 1 7.82 -14.38 0.45
C MET A 1 7.07 -13.19 1.05
N ASN A 2 7.69 -12.41 1.94
CA ASN A 2 7.06 -11.20 2.47
C ASN A 2 7.58 -10.01 1.66
N SER A 3 6.69 -9.30 0.99
CA SER A 3 7.02 -8.10 0.23
C SER A 3 6.61 -6.89 1.06
N GLU A 4 7.47 -5.86 1.05
CA GLU A 4 7.18 -4.59 1.70
C GLU A 4 7.33 -3.45 0.68
N ILE A 5 6.38 -2.51 0.71
CA ILE A 5 6.38 -1.32 -0.12
C ILE A 5 6.04 -0.13 0.77
N CYS A 6 6.72 1.00 0.58
CA CYS A 6 6.34 2.24 1.24
C CYS A 6 5.78 3.22 0.22
N TYR A 7 4.63 3.81 0.54
CA TYR A 7 4.02 4.88 -0.25
C TYR A 7 4.03 6.17 0.56
N ARG A 8 4.48 7.26 -0.05
CA ARG A 8 4.38 8.60 0.52
C ARG A 8 3.23 9.34 -0.14
N PHE A 9 2.44 10.00 0.68
CA PHE A 9 1.32 10.83 0.26
C PHE A 9 1.56 12.28 0.64
N GLN A 10 0.95 13.20 -0.10
CA GLN A 10 1.08 14.64 0.14
C GLN A 10 0.49 15.09 1.48
N SER A 11 -0.47 14.34 2.03
CA SER A 11 -1.11 14.67 3.30
C SER A 11 -1.64 13.43 4.00
N GLY A 12 -1.72 13.49 5.33
CA GLY A 12 -2.25 12.39 6.13
C GLY A 12 -3.72 12.07 5.86
N GLN A 13 -4.50 13.01 5.33
CA GLN A 13 -5.86 12.72 4.90
C GLN A 13 -5.89 11.73 3.72
N ILE A 14 -4.97 11.89 2.78
CA ILE A 14 -4.86 11.05 1.60
C ILE A 14 -4.37 9.65 2.00
N ALA A 15 -3.31 9.60 2.82
CA ALA A 15 -2.82 8.35 3.40
C ALA A 15 -3.92 7.57 4.15
N ASN A 16 -4.77 8.27 4.90
CA ASN A 16 -5.91 7.65 5.59
C ASN A 16 -6.99 7.13 4.63
N ARG A 17 -7.20 7.76 3.47
CA ARG A 17 -8.10 7.23 2.43
C ARG A 17 -7.55 5.95 1.83
N PHE A 18 -6.28 5.96 1.43
CA PHE A 18 -5.58 4.78 0.94
C PHE A 18 -5.64 3.62 1.94
N LEU A 19 -5.39 3.88 3.22
CA LEU A 19 -5.53 2.89 4.29
C LEU A 19 -6.95 2.31 4.41
N ASN A 20 -7.98 3.14 4.28
CA ASN A 20 -9.36 2.68 4.35
C ASN A 20 -9.73 1.79 3.16
N GLU A 21 -9.20 2.06 1.97
CA GLU A 21 -9.37 1.15 0.84
C GLU A 21 -8.62 -0.16 1.05
N LEU A 22 -7.36 -0.11 1.51
CA LEU A 22 -6.60 -1.32 1.82
C LEU A 22 -7.24 -2.19 2.90
N LYS A 23 -7.95 -1.59 3.87
CA LYS A 23 -8.73 -2.35 4.88
C LYS A 23 -9.87 -3.18 4.28
N HIS A 24 -10.47 -2.72 3.18
CA HIS A 24 -11.58 -3.40 2.52
C HIS A 24 -11.14 -4.13 1.26
N TRP A 25 -9.83 -4.24 1.03
CA TRP A 25 -9.29 -4.72 -0.23
C TRP A 25 -9.41 -6.24 -0.33
N PRO A 26 -10.13 -6.78 -1.35
CA PRO A 26 -10.39 -8.22 -1.44
C PRO A 26 -9.29 -9.01 -2.16
N VAL A 27 -8.24 -8.35 -2.66
CA VAL A 27 -7.20 -8.98 -3.50
C VAL A 27 -6.23 -9.82 -2.66
N ALA A 28 -5.72 -9.27 -1.56
CA ALA A 28 -4.76 -9.96 -0.71
C ALA A 28 -4.82 -9.46 0.74
N GLN A 29 -4.38 -10.30 1.68
CA GLN A 29 -4.15 -9.85 3.05
C GLN A 29 -2.88 -9.00 3.11
N VAL A 30 -3.09 -7.70 3.25
CA VAL A 30 -2.01 -6.73 3.44
C VAL A 30 -2.05 -6.15 4.85
N LYS A 31 -0.87 -5.98 5.43
CA LYS A 31 -0.63 -5.29 6.70
C LYS A 31 -0.09 -3.90 6.41
N THR A 32 -0.87 -2.90 6.74
CA THR A 32 -0.50 -1.51 6.52
C THR A 32 -0.08 -0.85 7.83
N LYS A 33 0.94 0.00 7.78
CA LYS A 33 1.42 0.79 8.93
C LYS A 33 1.64 2.23 8.50
N LEU A 34 1.05 3.14 9.27
CA LEU A 34 1.23 4.58 9.08
C LEU A 34 2.55 5.04 9.72
N LEU A 35 3.31 5.85 9.00
CA LEU A 35 4.62 6.39 9.34
C LEU A 35 4.64 7.92 9.12
N ASN A 36 5.72 8.58 9.57
CA ASN A 36 5.93 10.03 9.42
C ASN A 36 4.72 10.89 9.83
N GLY A 37 4.08 10.53 10.94
CA GLY A 37 2.98 11.32 11.53
C GLY A 37 1.68 11.35 10.71
N GLY A 38 1.54 10.54 9.66
CA GLY A 38 0.36 10.61 8.79
C GLY A 38 0.67 10.45 7.32
N SER A 39 1.87 10.80 6.88
CA SER A 39 2.12 11.05 5.45
C SER A 39 2.62 9.83 4.69
N ASP A 40 3.18 8.84 5.38
CA ASP A 40 3.80 7.68 4.76
C ASP A 40 3.03 6.41 5.18
N VAL A 41 2.72 5.53 4.24
CA VAL A 41 2.04 4.26 4.51
C VAL A 41 2.93 3.13 4.02
N LYS A 42 3.36 2.31 4.97
CA LYS A 42 4.10 1.08 4.71
C LYS A 42 3.14 -0.09 4.58
N VAL A 43 3.15 -0.75 3.43
CA VAL A 43 2.33 -1.91 3.11
C VAL A 43 3.22 -3.14 3.13
N ASN A 44 2.84 -4.15 3.91
CA ASN A 44 3.49 -5.45 3.97
C ASN A 44 2.48 -6.50 3.56
N TYR A 45 2.80 -7.33 2.59
CA TYR A 45 1.88 -8.38 2.17
C TYR A 45 2.62 -9.71 2.00
N GLN A 46 1.87 -10.79 2.20
CA GLN A 46 2.38 -12.13 1.96
C GLN A 46 2.00 -12.55 0.55
N PHE A 47 3.01 -12.77 -0.28
CA PHE A 47 2.83 -13.38 -1.58
C PHE A 47 3.22 -14.85 -1.50
N ASP A 48 2.30 -15.70 -1.93
CA ASP A 48 2.58 -17.10 -2.16
C ASP A 48 3.34 -17.18 -3.49
N SER A 49 4.60 -17.64 -3.43
CA SER A 49 5.63 -17.53 -4.48
C SER A 49 5.33 -18.34 -5.77
N THR A 50 4.05 -18.60 -6.03
CA THR A 50 3.49 -19.51 -7.02
C THR A 50 2.78 -18.69 -8.12
N GLY A 51 3.44 -17.66 -8.65
CA GLY A 51 2.89 -16.84 -9.75
C GLY A 51 3.58 -15.48 -9.95
N PHE A 52 3.03 -14.69 -10.87
CA PHE A 52 3.30 -13.25 -10.96
C PHE A 52 2.47 -12.52 -9.90
N ASP A 53 3.12 -11.58 -9.21
CA ASP A 53 2.55 -10.89 -8.07
C ASP A 53 1.83 -9.62 -8.54
N TYR A 54 0.55 -9.77 -8.88
CA TYR A 54 -0.30 -8.63 -9.30
C TYR A 54 -0.62 -7.69 -8.12
N THR A 55 -0.37 -8.12 -6.89
CA THR A 55 -0.57 -7.32 -5.67
C THR A 55 0.25 -6.04 -5.72
N CYS A 56 1.51 -6.10 -6.17
CA CYS A 56 2.37 -4.93 -6.36
C CYS A 56 1.74 -3.93 -7.32
N ALA A 57 1.34 -4.39 -8.51
CA ALA A 57 0.77 -3.53 -9.54
C ALA A 57 -0.54 -2.87 -9.09
N GLU A 58 -1.41 -3.63 -8.41
CA GLU A 58 -2.65 -3.08 -7.88
C GLU A 58 -2.41 -2.08 -6.73
N LEU A 59 -1.40 -2.32 -5.88
CA LEU A 59 -0.99 -1.37 -4.84
C LEU A 59 -0.48 -0.08 -5.45
N ASP A 60 0.34 -0.16 -6.51
CA ASP A 60 0.85 1.00 -7.23
C ASP A 60 -0.27 1.79 -7.90
N GLU A 61 -1.21 1.10 -8.56
CA GLU A 61 -2.39 1.75 -9.15
C GLU A 61 -3.26 2.41 -8.09
N LEU A 62 -3.46 1.76 -6.94
CA LEU A 62 -4.23 2.33 -5.83
C LEU A 62 -3.51 3.53 -5.24
N ALA A 63 -2.20 3.44 -5.01
CA ALA A 63 -1.40 4.56 -4.50
C ALA A 63 -1.44 5.73 -5.48
N ALA A 64 -1.27 5.48 -6.78
CA ALA A 64 -1.34 6.49 -7.84
C ALA A 64 -2.72 7.17 -7.91
N LYS A 65 -3.83 6.45 -7.72
CA LYS A 65 -5.19 7.03 -7.61
C LYS A 65 -5.31 8.03 -6.47
N HIS A 66 -4.58 7.80 -5.39
CA HIS A 66 -4.49 8.71 -4.25
C HIS A 66 -3.36 9.73 -4.38
N ALA A 67 -2.72 9.89 -5.54
CA ALA A 67 -1.54 10.74 -5.71
C ALA A 67 -0.42 10.40 -4.69
N GLY A 68 -0.31 9.12 -4.35
CA GLY A 68 0.78 8.54 -3.61
C GLY A 68 1.92 8.13 -4.53
N GLU A 69 3.14 8.30 -4.05
CA GLU A 69 4.36 7.90 -4.75
C GLU A 69 5.03 6.78 -3.97
N GLU A 70 5.49 5.74 -4.66
CA GLU A 70 6.35 4.73 -4.04
C GLU A 70 7.66 5.39 -3.59
N VAL A 71 8.05 5.14 -2.34
CA VAL A 71 9.32 5.57 -1.76
C VAL A 71 10.09 4.35 -1.30
N ASN A 72 11.39 4.33 -1.61
CA ASN A 72 12.33 3.24 -1.28
C ASN A 72 13.13 3.59 -0.01
#